data_AF-A0AAW2NUZ6-F1
#
_entry.id   AF-A0AAW2NUZ6-F1
#
_cell.length_a   1.000
_cell.length_b   1.000
_cell.length_c   1.000
_cell.angle_alpha   90.00
_cell.angle_beta   90.00
_cell.angle_gamma   90.00
#
_symmetry.space_group_name_H-M   'P 1'
#
loop_
_entity.id
_entity.type
_entity.pdbx_description
1 polymer ?
#
loop_
_entity_poly.entity_id
_entity_poly.type
_entity_poly.pdbx_seq_one_letter_code
_entity_poly.pdbx_strand_id
1 'polypeptide(L)'
;MRRSSSYVEHQKAVTIRNDVNVKKETITIEPDEGNPGKYLVAFTFDATVAASITIIFFAKEGEDCCLTPMKENLHPPITVHFHQEALPSGKPDSLYLYPNSQITQAVFENDKGEYHVKVVKQILWVNGIRYELQEIYGIGNTVEDDFDGSDPGKECVICLSEPRDTTVLPCRHMCMCSECAKMLTLQTNKCPICRQPVERLLEIKISNGTNT
;
A
#
# COMPACT_ATOMS: atom_id res chain seq x y z
N MET A 1 0.39 -8.48 42.12
CA MET A 1 0.53 -9.25 40.86
C MET A 1 1.50 -8.52 39.94
N ARG A 2 2.72 -9.07 39.74
CA ARG A 2 3.66 -8.52 38.75
C ARG A 2 3.15 -8.91 37.37
N ARG A 3 2.80 -7.93 36.53
CA ARG A 3 2.51 -8.20 35.11
C ARG A 3 3.75 -8.82 34.49
N SER A 4 3.61 -10.00 33.89
CA SER A 4 4.64 -10.57 33.03
C SER A 4 4.93 -9.54 31.95
N SER A 5 6.19 -9.12 31.84
CA SER A 5 6.64 -8.29 30.72
C SER A 5 6.47 -9.11 29.46
N SER A 6 5.38 -8.90 28.72
CA SER A 6 5.26 -9.41 27.36
C SER A 6 6.37 -8.75 26.55
N TYR A 7 7.32 -9.55 26.06
CA TYR A 7 8.38 -9.06 25.20
C TYR A 7 7.74 -8.46 23.93
N VAL A 8 7.91 -7.16 23.73
CA VAL A 8 7.46 -6.48 22.50
C VAL A 8 8.60 -6.56 21.50
N GLU A 9 8.34 -7.19 20.37
CA GLU A 9 9.31 -7.31 19.29
C GLU A 9 9.51 -5.94 18.61
N HIS A 10 10.77 -5.56 18.43
CA HIS A 10 11.17 -4.35 17.72
C HIS A 10 11.78 -4.74 16.38
N GLN A 11 11.13 -4.35 15.29
CA GLN A 11 11.54 -4.66 13.93
C GLN A 11 11.97 -3.39 13.23
N LYS A 12 12.96 -3.49 12.35
CA LYS A 12 13.33 -2.42 11.42
C LYS A 12 12.65 -2.66 10.09
N ALA A 13 12.06 -1.63 9.52
CA ALA A 13 11.46 -1.69 8.20
C ALA A 13 12.53 -1.94 7.14
N VAL A 14 12.15 -2.74 6.14
CA VAL A 14 12.94 -2.97 4.94
C VAL A 14 12.22 -2.30 3.78
N THR A 15 12.95 -1.49 3.02
CA THR A 15 12.40 -0.88 1.80
C THR A 15 12.25 -1.95 0.72
N ILE A 16 11.04 -2.09 0.20
CA ILE A 16 10.75 -2.98 -0.92
C ILE A 16 10.60 -2.13 -2.16
N ARG A 17 11.36 -2.45 -3.21
CA ARG A 17 11.23 -1.81 -4.52
C ARG A 17 10.04 -2.41 -5.25
N ASN A 18 9.08 -1.56 -5.61
CA ASN A 18 7.99 -1.94 -6.50
C ASN A 18 8.30 -1.45 -7.92
N ASP A 19 8.49 -2.38 -8.86
CA ASP A 19 8.87 -2.02 -10.23
C ASP A 19 7.70 -1.50 -11.07
N VAL A 20 6.46 -1.81 -10.67
CA VAL A 20 5.21 -1.38 -11.32
C VAL A 20 4.19 -1.02 -10.25
N ASN A 21 3.79 0.24 -10.18
CA ASN A 21 2.93 0.78 -9.14
C ASN A 21 1.68 1.45 -9.71
N VAL A 22 0.52 0.80 -9.59
CA VAL A 22 -0.79 1.40 -9.83
C VAL A 22 -1.13 2.35 -8.66
N LYS A 23 -1.39 3.61 -8.99
CA LYS A 23 -1.76 4.65 -8.02
C LYS A 23 -3.23 4.47 -7.63
N LYS A 24 -3.48 4.03 -6.41
CA LYS A 24 -4.83 3.66 -5.96
C LYS A 24 -5.82 4.83 -6.01
N GLU A 25 -5.32 6.05 -5.79
CA GLU A 25 -6.09 7.29 -5.77
C GLU A 25 -6.51 7.77 -7.16
N THR A 26 -5.92 7.24 -8.22
CA THR A 26 -6.26 7.61 -9.60
C THR A 26 -7.21 6.63 -10.27
N ILE A 27 -7.56 5.52 -9.60
CA ILE A 27 -8.48 4.53 -10.14
C ILE A 27 -9.90 5.10 -10.12
N THR A 28 -10.47 5.26 -11.29
CA THR A 28 -11.80 5.85 -11.51
C THR A 28 -12.57 5.06 -12.57
N ILE A 29 -13.88 5.31 -12.62
CA ILE A 29 -14.73 4.85 -13.71
C ILE A 29 -15.24 6.09 -14.44
N GLU A 30 -15.13 6.08 -15.77
CA GLU A 30 -15.59 7.15 -16.63
C GLU A 30 -16.62 6.62 -17.64
N PRO A 31 -17.69 7.37 -17.96
CA PRO A 31 -18.59 6.99 -19.05
C PRO A 31 -17.84 6.87 -20.38
N ASP A 32 -18.10 5.82 -21.14
CA ASP A 32 -17.53 5.65 -22.48
C ASP A 32 -18.35 6.47 -23.50
N GLU A 33 -17.83 7.62 -23.92
CA GLU A 33 -18.49 8.49 -24.91
C GLU A 33 -18.75 7.78 -26.26
N GLY A 34 -17.89 6.82 -26.63
CA GLY A 34 -18.01 6.05 -27.87
C GLY A 34 -18.98 4.87 -27.76
N ASN A 35 -19.34 4.45 -26.55
CA ASN A 35 -20.23 3.33 -26.30
C ASN A 35 -21.24 3.65 -25.19
N PRO A 36 -22.40 4.27 -25.53
CA PRO A 36 -23.43 4.61 -24.55
C PRO A 36 -23.82 3.43 -23.65
N GLY A 37 -23.83 3.65 -22.34
CA GLY A 37 -24.14 2.63 -21.34
C GLY A 37 -22.95 1.75 -20.93
N LYS A 38 -21.76 1.97 -21.51
CA LYS A 38 -20.50 1.38 -21.02
C LYS A 38 -19.68 2.40 -20.25
N TYR A 39 -18.72 1.86 -19.52
CA TYR A 39 -17.78 2.65 -18.75
C TYR A 39 -16.35 2.15 -18.98
N LEU A 40 -15.40 3.06 -18.89
CA LEU A 40 -13.97 2.82 -18.92
C LEU A 40 -13.42 2.81 -17.50
N VAL A 41 -12.45 1.94 -17.25
CA VAL A 41 -11.65 1.97 -16.03
C VAL A 41 -10.40 2.78 -16.33
N ALA A 42 -10.24 3.92 -15.67
CA ALA A 42 -9.09 4.80 -15.83
C ALA A 42 -8.22 4.75 -14.58
N PHE A 43 -6.90 4.74 -14.75
CA PHE A 43 -5.92 4.79 -13.67
C PHE A 43 -4.57 5.23 -14.22
N THR A 44 -3.71 5.67 -13.32
CA THR A 44 -2.30 5.96 -13.62
C THR A 44 -1.40 4.97 -12.90
N PHE A 45 -0.24 4.72 -13.49
CA PHE A 45 0.76 3.84 -12.91
C PHE A 45 2.16 4.38 -13.19
N ASP A 46 3.10 4.05 -12.31
CA ASP A 46 4.52 4.23 -12.56
C ASP A 46 5.12 2.85 -12.88
N ALA A 47 6.02 2.79 -13.85
CA ALA A 47 6.76 1.57 -14.16
C ALA A 47 8.23 1.90 -14.41
N THR A 48 9.12 1.10 -13.81
CA THR A 48 10.57 1.19 -14.03
C THR A 48 11.09 0.11 -14.97
N VAL A 49 10.22 -0.80 -15.39
CA VAL A 49 10.47 -1.93 -16.29
C VAL A 49 9.30 -2.09 -17.25
N ALA A 50 9.52 -2.79 -18.37
CA ALA A 50 8.42 -3.22 -19.23
C ALA A 50 7.44 -4.09 -18.44
N ALA A 51 6.16 -3.83 -18.60
CA ALA A 51 5.11 -4.44 -17.79
C ALA A 51 3.88 -4.77 -18.62
N SER A 52 2.99 -5.58 -18.07
CA SER A 52 1.64 -5.71 -18.59
C SER A 52 0.66 -5.47 -17.46
N ILE A 53 -0.50 -4.90 -17.80
CA ILE A 53 -1.60 -4.70 -16.86
C ILE A 53 -2.76 -5.53 -17.36
N THR A 54 -3.26 -6.39 -16.47
CA THR A 54 -4.42 -7.24 -16.74
C THR A 54 -5.56 -6.85 -15.82
N ILE A 55 -6.70 -6.48 -16.41
CA ILE A 55 -7.94 -6.16 -15.69
C ILE A 55 -8.83 -7.40 -15.71
N ILE A 56 -9.24 -7.85 -14.52
CA ILE A 56 -10.13 -9.01 -14.35
C ILE A 56 -11.34 -8.57 -13.53
N PHE A 57 -12.52 -8.69 -14.11
CA PHE A 57 -13.78 -8.39 -13.41
C PHE A 57 -14.26 -9.59 -12.60
N PHE A 58 -14.76 -9.32 -11.38
CA PHE A 58 -15.20 -10.33 -10.41
C PHE A 58 -14.17 -11.45 -10.18
N ALA A 59 -12.91 -11.07 -10.01
CA ALA A 59 -11.84 -12.00 -9.73
C ALA A 59 -11.85 -12.48 -8.27
N LYS A 60 -11.37 -13.71 -8.06
CA LYS A 60 -10.96 -14.25 -6.75
C LYS A 60 -9.45 -14.44 -6.73
N GLU A 61 -8.82 -13.98 -5.66
CA GLU A 61 -7.42 -14.30 -5.34
C GLU A 61 -7.34 -15.77 -4.91
N GLY A 62 -6.70 -16.60 -5.74
CA GLY A 62 -6.29 -17.96 -5.42
C GLY A 62 -4.88 -18.01 -4.83
N GLU A 63 -4.31 -19.21 -4.75
CA GLU A 63 -2.90 -19.40 -4.38
C GLU A 63 -1.96 -18.86 -5.48
N ASP A 64 -0.73 -18.50 -5.11
CA ASP A 64 0.36 -18.10 -6.03
C ASP A 64 0.02 -17.02 -7.06
N CYS A 65 -0.67 -15.95 -6.62
CA CYS A 65 -1.10 -14.82 -7.47
C CYS A 65 -2.15 -15.16 -8.54
N CYS A 66 -2.74 -16.36 -8.53
CA CYS A 66 -3.70 -16.72 -9.55
C CYS A 66 -5.03 -15.99 -9.31
N LEU A 67 -5.34 -15.00 -10.14
CA LEU A 67 -6.64 -14.36 -10.17
C LEU A 67 -7.57 -15.14 -11.10
N THR A 68 -8.65 -15.67 -10.53
CA THR A 68 -9.64 -16.47 -11.28
C THR A 68 -10.96 -15.72 -11.38
N PRO A 69 -11.55 -15.56 -12.57
CA PRO A 69 -12.90 -15.00 -12.70
C PRO A 69 -13.91 -15.90 -11.98
N MET A 70 -14.78 -15.33 -11.14
CA MET A 70 -15.75 -16.09 -10.35
C MET A 70 -17.08 -16.38 -11.07
N LYS A 71 -17.35 -15.77 -12.24
CA LYS A 71 -18.59 -16.03 -12.99
C LYS A 71 -18.29 -16.31 -14.46
N GLU A 72 -18.94 -17.34 -14.99
CA GLU A 72 -18.71 -17.91 -16.34
C GLU A 72 -19.18 -17.01 -17.50
N ASN A 73 -19.83 -15.86 -17.23
CA ASN A 73 -20.40 -14.96 -18.25
C ASN A 73 -19.87 -13.52 -18.16
N LEU A 74 -18.62 -13.34 -17.73
CA LEU A 74 -18.02 -12.02 -17.57
C LEU A 74 -17.06 -11.69 -18.71
N HIS A 75 -16.86 -10.38 -18.94
CA HIS A 75 -15.87 -9.88 -19.89
C HIS A 75 -14.53 -10.62 -19.69
N PRO A 76 -13.93 -11.18 -20.76
CA PRO A 76 -12.64 -11.85 -20.65
C PRO A 76 -11.59 -10.88 -20.08
N PRO A 77 -10.55 -11.39 -19.38
CA PRO A 77 -9.45 -10.56 -18.93
C PRO A 77 -8.91 -9.69 -20.05
N ILE A 78 -8.77 -8.39 -19.78
CA ILE A 78 -8.21 -7.43 -20.72
C ILE A 78 -6.76 -7.19 -20.32
N THR A 79 -5.82 -7.58 -21.17
CA THR A 79 -4.38 -7.40 -20.94
C THR A 79 -3.82 -6.37 -21.92
N VAL A 80 -3.13 -5.36 -21.39
CA VAL A 80 -2.40 -4.35 -22.15
C VAL A 80 -0.92 -4.44 -21.80
N HIS A 81 -0.06 -4.46 -22.81
CA HIS A 81 1.40 -4.52 -22.66
C HIS A 81 2.00 -3.13 -22.83
N PHE A 82 2.90 -2.75 -21.91
CA PHE A 82 3.61 -1.48 -21.88
C PHE A 82 5.11 -1.78 -22.01
N HIS A 83 5.67 -1.54 -23.20
CA HIS A 83 7.09 -1.74 -23.49
C HIS A 83 7.81 -0.40 -23.52
N GLN A 84 8.89 -0.27 -22.75
CA GLN A 84 10.01 0.55 -23.18
C GLN A 84 11.01 -0.39 -23.87
N GLU A 85 10.87 -0.46 -25.19
CA GLU A 85 11.63 -1.28 -26.14
C GLU A 85 11.47 -2.81 -26.04
N ALA A 86 11.51 -3.46 -27.21
CA ALA A 86 10.97 -4.79 -27.47
C ALA A 86 11.77 -5.94 -26.84
N LEU A 87 11.06 -6.95 -26.32
CA LEU A 87 11.60 -8.28 -26.03
C LEU A 87 10.72 -9.36 -26.66
N PRO A 88 11.29 -10.55 -26.95
CA PRO A 88 10.93 -11.34 -28.12
C PRO A 88 9.61 -12.08 -27.97
N SER A 89 9.01 -12.33 -29.12
CA SER A 89 7.80 -13.13 -29.32
C SER A 89 7.94 -14.54 -28.76
N GLY A 90 7.51 -14.72 -27.52
CA GLY A 90 7.21 -16.03 -26.95
C GLY A 90 5.95 -15.86 -26.12
N LYS A 91 4.84 -16.48 -26.55
CA LYS A 91 3.63 -16.56 -25.74
C LYS A 91 3.98 -17.32 -24.46
N PRO A 92 3.78 -16.76 -23.25
CA PRO A 92 3.70 -17.59 -22.07
C PRO A 92 2.32 -18.25 -22.08
N ASP A 93 2.25 -19.47 -22.60
CA ASP A 93 1.19 -20.41 -22.27
C ASP A 93 1.35 -20.77 -20.80
N SER A 94 0.77 -19.93 -19.94
CA SER A 94 0.41 -20.11 -18.53
C SER A 94 0.73 -18.86 -17.71
N LEU A 95 -0.21 -18.44 -16.87
CA LEU A 95 -0.16 -17.25 -16.01
C LEU A 95 0.85 -17.35 -14.84
N TYR A 96 1.86 -18.24 -14.94
CA TYR A 96 2.98 -18.40 -14.01
C TYR A 96 4.20 -17.66 -14.57
N LEU A 97 5.02 -16.88 -13.88
CA LEU A 97 5.04 -16.32 -12.53
C LEU A 97 5.95 -15.08 -12.71
N TYR A 98 5.38 -13.90 -12.94
CA TYR A 98 6.20 -12.68 -12.95
C TYR A 98 6.81 -12.56 -11.54
N PRO A 99 8.16 -12.58 -11.39
CA PRO A 99 8.79 -12.65 -10.07
C PRO A 99 8.38 -11.47 -9.18
N ASN A 100 8.03 -10.36 -9.82
CA ASN A 100 7.47 -9.17 -9.21
C ASN A 100 6.10 -8.88 -9.85
N SER A 101 5.07 -8.66 -9.02
CA SER A 101 3.75 -8.23 -9.50
C SER A 101 3.01 -7.43 -8.42
N GLN A 102 2.10 -6.56 -8.84
CA GLN A 102 1.20 -5.85 -7.95
C GLN A 102 -0.25 -6.20 -8.28
N ILE A 103 -1.03 -6.52 -7.26
CA ILE A 103 -2.48 -6.74 -7.37
C ILE A 103 -3.18 -5.59 -6.64
N THR A 104 -4.05 -4.87 -7.35
CA THR A 104 -4.94 -3.87 -6.76
C THR A 104 -6.39 -4.35 -6.87
N GLN A 105 -7.01 -4.66 -5.73
CA GLN A 105 -8.41 -5.06 -5.67
C GLN A 105 -9.26 -3.83 -5.37
N ALA A 106 -10.23 -3.58 -6.23
CA ALA A 106 -11.19 -2.50 -6.09
C ALA A 106 -12.62 -3.02 -6.20
N VAL A 107 -13.53 -2.38 -5.48
CA VAL A 107 -14.97 -2.61 -5.59
C VAL A 107 -15.64 -1.36 -6.15
N PHE A 108 -16.72 -1.58 -6.87
CA PHE A 108 -17.56 -0.51 -7.40
C PHE A 108 -18.77 -0.38 -6.49
N GLU A 109 -18.93 0.78 -5.88
CA GLU A 109 -20.07 1.14 -5.05
C GLU A 109 -20.99 2.05 -5.87
N ASN A 110 -22.30 1.79 -5.85
CA ASN A 110 -23.30 2.68 -6.45
C ASN A 110 -24.00 3.44 -5.34
N ASP A 111 -23.90 4.76 -5.35
CA ASP A 111 -24.70 5.64 -4.51
C ASP A 111 -25.66 6.44 -5.38
N LYS A 112 -26.95 6.10 -5.34
CA LYS A 112 -28.04 6.81 -6.03
C LYS A 112 -27.79 7.08 -7.53
N GLY A 113 -27.11 6.15 -8.22
CA GLY A 113 -26.80 6.27 -9.64
C GLY A 113 -25.40 6.79 -9.96
N GLU A 114 -24.63 7.21 -8.95
CA GLU A 114 -23.22 7.58 -9.09
C GLU A 114 -22.33 6.40 -8.68
N TYR A 115 -21.45 6.00 -9.59
CA TYR A 115 -20.52 4.89 -9.35
C TYR A 115 -19.19 5.41 -8.81
N HIS A 116 -18.77 4.88 -7.68
CA HIS A 116 -17.49 5.20 -7.06
C HIS A 116 -16.62 3.95 -7.00
N VAL A 117 -15.32 4.13 -7.23
CA VAL A 117 -14.33 3.06 -7.06
C VAL A 117 -13.74 3.15 -5.66
N LYS A 118 -13.69 2.03 -4.96
CA LYS A 118 -13.03 1.91 -3.67
C LYS A 118 -11.99 0.81 -3.72
N VAL A 119 -10.73 1.20 -3.55
CA VAL A 119 -9.63 0.24 -3.42
C VAL A 119 -9.72 -0.43 -2.05
N VAL A 120 -9.88 -1.74 -2.05
CA VAL A 120 -10.02 -2.55 -0.83
C VAL A 120 -8.68 -3.06 -0.37
N LYS A 121 -7.79 -3.42 -1.31
CA LYS A 121 -6.55 -4.12 -1.00
C LYS A 121 -5.52 -3.88 -2.09
N GLN A 122 -4.27 -3.68 -1.68
CA GLN A 122 -3.12 -3.71 -2.57
C GLN A 122 -2.11 -4.74 -2.06
N ILE A 123 -1.60 -5.56 -2.95
CA ILE A 123 -0.68 -6.65 -2.64
C ILE A 123 0.50 -6.51 -3.59
N LEU A 124 1.69 -6.62 -3.05
CA LEU A 124 2.94 -6.66 -3.78
C LEU A 124 3.57 -8.05 -3.61
N TRP A 125 3.92 -8.67 -4.72
CA TRP A 125 4.72 -9.87 -4.76
C TRP A 125 6.10 -9.49 -5.24
N VAL A 126 7.14 -9.83 -4.46
CA VAL A 126 8.54 -9.61 -4.83
C VAL A 126 9.32 -10.87 -4.50
N ASN A 127 10.00 -11.43 -5.50
CA ASN A 127 10.82 -12.65 -5.35
C ASN A 127 10.07 -13.80 -4.64
N GLY A 128 8.78 -13.97 -4.96
CA GLY A 128 7.93 -15.02 -4.38
C GLY A 128 7.40 -14.72 -2.97
N ILE A 129 7.71 -13.56 -2.38
CA ILE A 129 7.18 -13.15 -1.07
C ILE A 129 6.00 -12.19 -1.27
N ARG A 130 4.90 -12.47 -0.58
CA ARG A 130 3.66 -11.67 -0.59
C ARG A 130 3.67 -10.61 0.50
N TYR A 131 3.46 -9.36 0.12
CA TYR A 131 3.33 -8.21 1.01
C TYR A 131 1.98 -7.54 0.81
N GLU A 132 1.22 -7.35 1.87
CA GLU A 132 0.00 -6.55 1.82
C GLU A 132 0.33 -5.11 2.18
N LEU A 133 -0.02 -4.17 1.30
CA LEU A 133 0.22 -2.75 1.52
C LEU A 133 -0.81 -2.22 2.50
N GLN A 134 -0.33 -1.59 3.57
CA GLN A 134 -1.17 -0.93 4.56
C GLN A 134 -0.69 0.50 4.76
N GLU A 135 -1.65 1.41 4.89
CA GLU A 135 -1.35 2.79 5.25
C GLU A 135 -0.87 2.88 6.68
N ILE A 136 0.10 3.76 6.90
CA ILE A 136 0.55 4.14 8.23
C ILE A 136 -0.01 5.52 8.53
N TYR A 137 -0.69 5.63 9.66
CA TYR A 137 -1.30 6.88 10.09
C TYR A 137 -0.24 7.75 10.76
N GLY A 138 -0.20 9.03 10.39
CA GLY A 138 0.78 9.99 10.93
C GLY A 138 2.11 10.06 10.18
N ILE A 139 2.25 9.37 9.03
CA ILE A 139 3.41 9.52 8.12
C ILE A 139 3.32 10.75 7.21
N GLY A 140 2.12 11.31 6.97
CA GLY A 140 1.88 12.57 6.24
C GLY A 140 2.80 12.83 5.03
N ASN A 141 2.36 12.46 3.82
CA ASN A 141 2.92 13.05 2.60
C ASN A 141 2.67 14.56 2.64
N THR A 142 3.68 15.32 3.05
CA THR A 142 3.66 16.78 3.00
C THR A 142 3.94 17.19 1.56
N VAL A 143 2.92 17.09 0.71
CA VAL A 143 2.82 17.97 -0.45
C VAL A 143 1.96 19.13 0.01
N GLU A 144 2.52 20.34 -0.07
CA GLU A 144 1.89 21.63 0.27
C GLU A 144 1.85 22.00 1.76
N ASP A 145 2.98 22.47 2.30
CA ASP A 145 3.02 23.69 3.13
C ASP A 145 4.49 24.14 3.31
N ASP A 146 5.04 24.80 2.29
CA ASP A 146 6.30 25.55 2.35
C ASP A 146 6.09 26.92 3.02
N PHE A 147 5.50 26.95 4.23
CA PHE A 147 5.47 28.15 5.06
C PHE A 147 5.74 27.81 6.53
N ASP A 148 6.94 28.23 6.96
CA ASP A 148 7.48 28.30 8.32
C ASP A 148 8.27 27.08 8.86
N GLY A 149 9.47 27.38 9.37
CA GLY A 149 10.60 26.47 9.63
C GLY A 149 10.50 25.63 10.91
N SER A 150 9.33 25.15 11.27
CA SER A 150 9.13 24.14 12.30
C SER A 150 7.81 23.46 12.02
N ASP A 151 7.84 22.20 11.57
CA ASP A 151 6.63 21.41 11.32
C ASP A 151 6.32 20.58 12.59
N PRO A 152 5.54 21.11 13.55
CA PRO A 152 5.16 20.41 14.78
C PRO A 152 4.34 19.13 14.50
N GLY A 153 3.92 18.93 13.24
CA GLY A 153 3.21 17.74 12.78
C GLY A 153 4.09 16.50 12.68
N LYS A 154 5.43 16.61 12.71
CA LYS A 154 6.37 15.48 12.47
C LYS A 154 7.11 14.98 13.71
N GLU A 155 6.99 15.67 14.84
CA GLU A 155 7.73 15.36 16.07
C GLU A 155 7.03 14.31 16.94
N CYS A 156 7.81 13.53 17.67
CA CYS A 156 7.33 12.56 18.64
C CYS A 156 6.40 13.21 19.67
N VAL A 157 5.19 12.66 19.84
CA VAL A 157 4.18 13.22 20.78
C VAL A 157 4.57 13.09 22.26
N ILE A 158 5.66 12.40 22.57
CA ILE A 158 6.13 12.17 23.94
C ILE A 158 7.26 13.13 24.29
N CYS A 159 8.34 13.19 23.50
CA CYS A 159 9.47 14.08 23.79
C CYS A 159 9.36 15.45 23.12
N LEU A 160 8.56 15.60 22.05
CA LEU A 160 8.44 16.84 21.27
C LEU A 160 9.82 17.38 20.84
N SER A 161 10.73 16.48 20.45
CA SER A 161 12.11 16.85 20.08
C SER A 161 12.61 16.01 18.91
N GLU A 162 12.46 14.69 19.01
CA GLU A 162 12.89 13.77 17.96
C GLU A 162 11.76 13.52 16.94
N PRO A 163 12.09 13.31 15.66
CA PRO A 163 11.10 12.98 14.64
C PRO A 163 10.43 11.63 14.92
N ARG A 164 9.22 11.47 14.40
CA ARG A 164 8.53 10.17 14.44
C ARG A 164 9.18 9.22 13.45
N ASP A 165 9.62 8.08 13.95
CA ASP A 165 10.22 7.01 13.15
C ASP A 165 9.57 5.65 13.46
N THR A 166 8.69 5.55 14.46
CA THR A 166 8.23 4.28 14.98
C THR A 166 6.72 4.12 14.86
N THR A 167 6.31 3.06 14.18
CA THR A 167 4.91 2.65 13.99
C THR A 167 4.51 1.59 15.01
N VAL A 168 3.35 1.76 15.61
CA VAL A 168 2.76 0.81 16.56
C VAL A 168 1.87 -0.20 15.85
N LEU A 169 2.14 -1.50 15.96
CA LEU A 169 1.28 -2.56 15.42
C LEU A 169 0.38 -3.17 16.51
N PRO A 170 -0.88 -3.53 16.19
CA PRO A 170 -1.50 -3.56 14.85
C PRO A 170 -2.19 -2.24 14.42
N CYS A 171 -2.18 -1.22 15.27
CA CYS A 171 -2.95 0.01 15.05
C CYS A 171 -2.41 0.96 13.96
N ARG A 172 -1.16 0.74 13.53
CA ARG A 172 -0.41 1.49 12.51
C ARG A 172 -0.25 2.99 12.76
N HIS A 173 -0.35 3.45 14.01
CA HIS A 173 -0.04 4.85 14.32
C HIS A 173 1.47 5.06 14.45
N MET A 174 2.02 5.94 13.61
CA MET A 174 3.36 6.49 13.76
C MET A 174 3.25 7.81 14.53
N CYS A 175 3.57 7.79 15.82
CA CYS A 175 3.41 8.95 16.71
C CYS A 175 4.61 9.20 17.63
N MET A 176 5.64 8.35 17.57
CA MET A 176 6.76 8.40 18.51
C MET A 176 8.09 8.14 17.82
N CYS A 177 9.16 8.64 18.44
CA CYS A 177 10.53 8.22 18.12
C CYS A 177 10.81 6.85 18.76
N SER A 178 11.85 6.17 18.27
CA SER A 178 12.22 4.81 18.66
C SER A 178 12.66 4.70 20.11
N GLU A 179 13.21 5.76 20.70
CA GLU A 179 13.58 5.82 22.11
C GLU A 179 12.35 5.87 23.02
N CYS A 180 11.41 6.78 22.72
CA CYS A 180 10.16 6.89 23.47
C CYS A 180 9.30 5.63 23.33
N ALA A 181 9.32 4.98 22.16
CA ALA A 181 8.60 3.73 21.93
C ALA A 181 9.07 2.60 22.86
N LYS A 182 10.40 2.42 22.98
CA LYS A 182 10.99 1.42 23.88
C LYS A 182 10.55 1.64 25.32
N MET A 183 10.59 2.88 25.81
CA MET A 183 10.15 3.20 27.17
C MET A 183 8.66 2.96 27.39
N LEU A 184 7.82 3.28 26.41
CA LEU A 184 6.37 3.13 26.51
C LEU A 184 5.93 1.68 26.70
N THR A 185 6.62 0.72 26.06
CA THR A 185 6.33 -0.72 26.21
C THR A 185 6.56 -1.22 27.64
N LEU A 186 7.47 -0.58 28.38
CA LEU A 186 7.76 -0.93 29.77
C LEU A 186 6.76 -0.32 30.77
N GLN A 187 6.09 0.77 30.39
CA GLN A 187 5.19 1.51 31.29
C GLN A 187 3.72 1.14 31.07
N THR A 188 3.19 1.42 29.90
CA THR A 188 1.74 1.30 29.62
C THR A 188 1.42 0.22 28.62
N ASN A 189 2.35 -0.05 27.69
CA ASN A 189 2.19 -0.93 26.55
C ASN A 189 0.93 -0.64 25.70
N LYS A 190 0.58 0.65 25.55
CA LYS A 190 -0.57 1.11 24.76
C LYS A 190 -0.19 2.25 23.81
N CYS A 191 -0.76 2.26 22.60
CA CYS A 191 -0.61 3.36 21.66
C CYS A 191 -1.11 4.70 22.25
N PRO A 192 -0.37 5.81 22.16
CA PRO A 192 -0.81 7.12 22.65
C PRO A 192 -2.05 7.67 21.93
N ILE A 193 -2.24 7.31 20.66
CA ILE A 193 -3.33 7.84 19.83
C ILE A 193 -4.64 7.09 20.08
N CYS A 194 -4.63 5.77 19.90
CA CYS A 194 -5.85 4.96 19.94
C CYS A 194 -5.98 4.06 21.18
N ARG A 195 -4.97 4.06 22.07
CA ARG A 195 -4.93 3.25 23.30
C ARG A 195 -4.97 1.73 23.10
N GLN A 196 -4.88 1.24 21.86
CA GLN A 196 -4.74 -0.18 21.55
C GLN A 196 -3.42 -0.73 22.13
N PRO A 197 -3.41 -2.00 22.60
CA PRO A 197 -2.19 -2.62 23.12
C PRO A 197 -1.12 -2.72 22.03
N VAL A 198 0.14 -2.49 22.41
CA VAL A 198 1.28 -2.65 21.51
C VAL A 198 1.66 -4.12 21.44
N GLU A 199 1.58 -4.70 20.25
CA GLU A 199 2.05 -6.06 19.98
C GLU A 199 3.49 -6.05 19.47
N ARG A 200 3.78 -5.15 18.52
CA ARG A 200 5.09 -4.99 17.90
C ARG A 200 5.34 -3.53 17.54
N LEU A 201 6.62 -3.17 17.44
CA LEU A 201 7.07 -1.85 17.00
C LEU A 201 7.86 -1.99 15.70
N LEU A 202 7.55 -1.14 14.72
CA LEU A 202 8.24 -1.08 13.44
C LEU A 202 8.94 0.27 13.29
N GLU A 203 10.27 0.27 13.31
CA GLU A 203 11.13 1.44 13.10
C GLU A 203 11.34 1.66 11.60
N ILE A 204 10.99 2.84 11.10
CA ILE A 204 11.09 3.27 9.71
C ILE A 204 12.10 4.40 9.65
N LYS A 205 13.21 4.18 8.96
CA LYS A 205 14.19 5.24 8.70
C LYS A 205 13.71 6.07 7.53
N ILE A 206 13.27 7.29 7.81
CA ILE A 206 13.01 8.29 6.77
C ILE A 206 14.36 8.80 6.30
N SER A 207 14.77 8.43 5.09
CA SER A 207 15.93 9.06 4.44
C SER A 207 15.53 10.46 4.04
N ASN A 208 15.78 11.45 4.91
CA ASN A 208 15.76 12.84 4.49
C ASN A 208 16.82 12.98 3.41
N GLY A 209 16.39 13.14 2.15
CA GLY A 209 17.29 13.37 1.03
C GLY A 209 18.13 14.60 1.34
N THR A 210 19.36 14.39 1.77
CA THR A 210 20.38 15.44 1.76
C THR A 210 20.70 15.70 0.31
N ASN A 211 19.97 16.61 -0.32
CA ASN A 211 20.46 17.32 -1.50
C ASN A 211 21.65 18.16 -1.01
N THR A 212 22.85 17.57 -1.09
CA THR A 212 24.11 18.32 -1.18
C THR A 212 24.35 18.73 -2.62
#